data_AF-B2GLC7-F1
#
_entry.id   AF-B2GLC7-F1
#
_cell.length_a   1.000
_cell.length_b   1.000
_cell.length_c   1.000
_cell.angle_alpha   90.00
_cell.angle_beta   90.00
_cell.angle_gamma   90.00
#
_symmetry.space_group_name_H-M   'P 1'
#
loop_
_entity.id
_entity.type
_entity.pdbx_description
1 polymer ?
#
loop_
_entity_poly.entity_id
_entity_poly.type
_entity_poly.pdbx_seq_one_letter_code
_entity_poly.pdbx_strand_id
1 'polypeptide(L)'
;MCTATGRFQMNHPAYGPMEVVSYERVTHADTAPQGKQSSFAVYQGNTPVNYEVNRDATTLVSFGPAPMIGDQVWDVAGGTPVDKYGNLYLSSGEGVTVISPTDEGYSSNGTIPEANVITPYPTNPAGLTIDASGEPTILIKDVAPGGAPNGKTLEYIWNGSTFVLKK
;
A
#
# COMPACT_ATOMS: atom_id res chain seq x y z
N MET A 1 1.71 -12.18 18.36
CA MET A 1 2.95 -12.31 17.56
C MET A 1 2.68 -11.69 16.20
N CYS A 2 3.61 -10.94 15.62
CA CYS A 2 3.49 -10.45 14.25
C CYS A 2 4.02 -11.50 13.27
N THR A 3 3.28 -11.76 12.20
CA THR A 3 3.66 -12.67 11.11
C THR A 3 4.11 -11.84 9.92
N ALA A 4 5.26 -12.16 9.34
CA ALA A 4 5.70 -11.49 8.12
C ALA A 4 4.83 -11.93 6.94
N THR A 5 4.35 -10.97 6.15
CA THR A 5 3.49 -11.21 4.98
C THR A 5 4.24 -11.03 3.65
N GLY A 6 5.39 -10.36 3.67
CA GLY A 6 6.21 -10.14 2.49
C GLY A 6 7.55 -9.49 2.84
N ARG A 7 8.54 -9.71 1.97
CA ARG A 7 9.86 -9.09 2.01
C ARG A 7 10.16 -8.54 0.63
N PHE A 8 10.54 -7.26 0.55
CA PHE A 8 10.68 -6.55 -0.71
C PHE A 8 12.01 -5.84 -0.73
N GLN A 9 12.81 -6.15 -1.75
CA GLN A 9 14.05 -5.45 -2.02
C GLN A 9 13.72 -4.20 -2.82
N MET A 10 14.21 -3.06 -2.33
CA MET A 10 13.94 -1.74 -2.86
C MET A 10 15.25 -1.02 -3.14
N ASN A 11 15.24 -0.06 -4.05
CA ASN A 11 16.37 0.83 -4.25
C ASN A 11 15.97 2.26 -3.88
N HIS A 12 16.37 2.70 -2.69
CA HIS A 12 16.09 4.04 -2.20
C HIS A 12 16.91 5.07 -3.00
N PRO A 13 16.31 6.17 -3.50
CA PRO A 13 17.01 7.16 -4.31
C PRO A 13 18.25 7.77 -3.64
N ALA A 14 18.22 7.95 -2.31
CA ALA A 14 19.33 8.52 -1.54
C ALA A 14 20.19 7.50 -0.77
N TYR A 15 19.63 6.32 -0.44
CA TYR A 15 20.26 5.37 0.49
C TYR A 15 20.67 4.05 -0.17
N GLY A 16 20.32 3.86 -1.45
CA GLY A 16 20.62 2.65 -2.20
C GLY A 16 19.77 1.46 -1.74
N PRO A 17 20.31 0.22 -1.78
CA PRO A 17 19.55 -0.99 -1.47
C PRO A 17 19.00 -1.00 -0.04
N MET A 18 17.70 -1.23 0.09
CA MET A 18 16.98 -1.38 1.37
C MET A 18 15.96 -2.53 1.28
N GLU A 19 15.55 -3.08 2.41
CA GLU A 19 14.47 -4.06 2.49
C GLU A 19 13.28 -3.47 3.26
N VAL A 20 12.09 -3.63 2.71
CA VAL A 20 10.83 -3.44 3.45
C VAL A 20 10.23 -4.80 3.75
N VAL A 21 9.90 -5.03 5.02
CA VAL A 21 9.21 -6.25 5.46
C VAL A 21 7.83 -5.86 5.96
N SER A 22 6.79 -6.41 5.33
CA SER A 22 5.41 -6.23 5.77
C SER A 22 5.04 -7.29 6.80
N TYR A 23 4.23 -6.90 7.78
CA TYR A 23 3.78 -7.77 8.86
C TYR A 23 2.30 -7.56 9.14
N GLU A 24 1.68 -8.62 9.67
CA GLU A 24 0.34 -8.58 10.22
C GLU A 24 0.30 -9.21 11.62
N ARG A 25 -0.58 -8.70 12.48
CA ARG A 25 -0.89 -9.29 13.79
C ARG A 25 -2.40 -9.50 13.89
N VAL A 26 -2.84 -10.74 14.12
CA VAL A 26 -4.25 -11.01 14.43
C VAL A 26 -4.62 -10.35 15.77
N THR A 27 -5.67 -9.54 15.77
CA THR A 27 -6.20 -8.81 16.93
C THR A 27 -7.54 -9.37 17.40
N HIS A 28 -8.34 -9.91 16.48
CA HIS A 28 -9.62 -10.57 16.77
C HIS A 28 -9.64 -11.96 16.14
N ALA A 29 -9.13 -12.97 16.86
CA ALA A 29 -9.00 -14.34 16.34
C ALA A 29 -10.35 -15.05 16.18
N ASP A 30 -11.36 -14.65 16.98
CA ASP A 30 -12.67 -15.29 17.07
C ASP A 30 -13.72 -14.67 16.14
N THR A 31 -13.32 -13.76 15.24
CA THR A 31 -14.22 -13.13 14.25
C THR A 31 -14.00 -13.69 12.85
N ALA A 32 -15.05 -13.69 12.03
CA ALA A 32 -14.97 -13.99 10.60
C ALA A 32 -15.53 -12.78 9.80
N PRO A 33 -14.69 -12.08 9.01
CA PRO A 33 -13.25 -12.27 8.88
C PRO A 33 -12.48 -11.88 10.16
N GLN A 34 -11.25 -12.40 10.29
CA GLN A 34 -10.39 -12.07 11.43
C GLN A 34 -9.88 -10.63 11.31
N GLY A 35 -10.00 -9.88 12.41
CA GLY A 35 -9.38 -8.56 12.52
C GLY A 35 -7.87 -8.67 12.63
N LYS A 36 -7.15 -7.86 11.84
CA LYS A 36 -5.69 -7.80 11.80
C LYS A 36 -5.19 -6.36 11.93
N GLN A 37 -4.00 -6.24 12.52
CA GLN A 37 -3.20 -5.02 12.61
C GLN A 37 -2.03 -5.10 11.63
N SER A 38 -1.95 -4.16 10.70
CA SER A 38 -0.88 -4.04 9.71
C SER A 38 0.32 -3.26 10.25
N SER A 39 1.52 -3.62 9.81
CA SER A 39 2.75 -2.88 10.07
C SER A 39 3.83 -3.19 9.03
N PHE A 40 4.85 -2.35 8.91
CA PHE A 40 6.04 -2.67 8.14
C PHE A 40 7.30 -2.18 8.86
N ALA A 41 8.42 -2.86 8.61
CA ALA A 41 9.74 -2.44 9.05
C ALA A 41 10.64 -2.21 7.85
N VAL A 42 11.54 -1.24 7.97
CA VAL A 42 12.53 -0.89 6.96
C VAL A 42 13.91 -1.29 7.48
N TYR A 43 14.69 -1.94 6.63
CA TYR A 43 16.04 -2.39 6.95
C TYR A 43 17.02 -1.85 5.92
N GLN A 44 18.19 -1.44 6.41
CA GLN A 44 19.37 -1.18 5.59
C GLN A 44 20.39 -2.30 5.87
N GLY A 45 20.50 -3.25 4.93
CA GLY A 45 21.14 -4.53 5.22
C GLY A 45 20.38 -5.27 6.33
N ASN A 46 21.06 -5.60 7.43
CA ASN A 46 20.45 -6.29 8.58
C ASN A 46 20.05 -5.35 9.72
N THR A 47 20.21 -4.04 9.54
CA THR A 47 19.92 -3.04 10.58
C THR A 47 18.52 -2.47 10.37
N PRO A 48 17.60 -2.58 11.34
CA PRO A 48 16.31 -1.92 11.26
C PRO A 48 16.49 -0.40 11.40
N VAL A 49 15.87 0.37 10.50
CA VAL A 49 15.98 1.83 10.47
C VAL A 49 14.64 2.54 10.71
N ASN A 50 13.52 1.88 10.39
CA ASN A 50 12.18 2.42 10.67
C ASN A 50 11.17 1.30 10.92
N TYR A 51 10.11 1.59 11.67
CA TYR A 51 8.97 0.72 11.89
C TYR A 51 7.68 1.55 11.98
N GLU A 52 6.71 1.23 11.14
CA GLU A 52 5.40 1.85 11.13
C GLU A 52 4.32 0.81 11.42
N VAL A 53 3.38 1.14 12.30
CA VAL A 53 2.28 0.27 12.69
C VAL A 53 0.99 1.07 12.68
N ASN A 54 -0.06 0.50 12.09
CA ASN A 54 -1.38 1.06 12.34
C ASN A 54 -1.93 0.53 13.67
N ARG A 55 -1.98 1.41 14.68
CA ARG A 55 -2.49 1.07 16.01
C ARG A 55 -4.01 0.95 16.06
N ASP A 56 -4.69 1.64 15.16
CA ASP A 56 -6.15 1.71 15.11
C ASP A 56 -6.74 0.58 14.25
N ALA A 57 -5.91 -0.06 13.40
CA ALA A 57 -6.27 -1.22 12.61
C ALA A 57 -6.75 -2.39 13.47
N THR A 58 -8.07 -2.61 13.47
CA THR A 58 -8.69 -3.76 14.14
C THR A 58 -9.59 -4.57 13.22
N THR A 59 -9.97 -4.04 12.05
CA THR A 59 -10.89 -4.69 11.11
C THR A 59 -10.26 -5.12 9.79
N LEU A 60 -9.00 -4.77 9.53
CA LEU A 60 -8.30 -5.19 8.32
C LEU A 60 -8.20 -6.71 8.23
N VAL A 61 -8.42 -7.25 7.04
CA VAL A 61 -8.38 -8.70 6.78
C VAL A 61 -7.09 -9.15 6.09
N SER A 62 -6.30 -8.20 5.58
CA SER A 62 -5.09 -8.44 4.80
C SER A 62 -4.09 -7.28 4.86
N PHE A 63 -2.81 -7.60 4.68
CA PHE A 63 -1.74 -6.65 4.37
C PHE A 63 -0.59 -7.35 3.64
N GLY A 64 -0.51 -7.25 2.31
CA GLY A 64 0.46 -8.04 1.53
C GLY A 64 0.52 -7.72 0.03
N PRO A 65 1.37 -8.42 -0.74
CA PRO A 65 1.70 -8.05 -2.12
C PRO A 65 0.71 -8.52 -3.20
N ALA A 66 -0.42 -9.09 -2.80
CA ALA A 66 -1.39 -9.69 -3.72
C ALA A 66 -2.80 -9.21 -3.36
N PRO A 67 -3.71 -9.08 -4.36
CA PRO A 67 -5.10 -8.72 -4.10
C PRO A 67 -5.75 -9.77 -3.20
N MET A 68 -6.35 -9.33 -2.08
CA MET A 68 -7.00 -10.24 -1.13
C MET A 68 -8.52 -10.07 -1.00
N ILE A 69 -9.07 -8.88 -1.33
CA ILE A 69 -10.52 -8.67 -1.38
C ILE A 69 -10.97 -8.63 -2.83
N GLY A 70 -12.10 -9.31 -3.10
CA GLY A 70 -12.47 -9.89 -4.39
C GLY A 70 -12.71 -8.94 -5.56
N ASP A 71 -12.63 -7.63 -5.36
CA ASP A 71 -12.75 -6.61 -6.40
C ASP A 71 -11.48 -5.79 -6.62
N GLN A 72 -10.39 -6.07 -5.89
CA GLN A 72 -9.10 -5.44 -6.13
C GLN A 72 -8.46 -5.99 -7.40
N VAL A 73 -8.22 -5.10 -8.36
CA VAL A 73 -7.55 -5.45 -9.62
C VAL A 73 -6.07 -5.07 -9.52
N TRP A 74 -5.19 -6.05 -9.64
CA TRP A 74 -3.74 -5.84 -9.67
C TRP A 74 -3.20 -6.33 -11.00
N ASP A 75 -2.67 -5.39 -11.81
CA ASP A 75 -2.00 -5.68 -13.08
C ASP A 75 -0.54 -5.21 -13.00
N VAL A 76 0.36 -6.13 -12.66
CA VAL A 76 1.75 -5.82 -12.33
C VAL A 76 2.67 -6.56 -13.29
N ALA A 77 3.10 -5.86 -14.36
CA ALA A 77 3.84 -6.47 -15.47
C ALA A 77 5.19 -7.08 -15.02
N GLY A 78 5.84 -6.50 -14.01
CA GLY A 78 7.13 -6.96 -13.48
C GLY A 78 7.05 -8.07 -12.42
N GLY A 79 5.84 -8.51 -12.03
CA GLY A 79 5.63 -9.49 -10.94
C GLY A 79 6.08 -9.02 -9.55
N THR A 80 6.51 -7.76 -9.43
CA THR A 80 6.91 -7.12 -8.17
C THR A 80 6.02 -5.92 -7.92
N PRO A 81 5.47 -5.73 -6.71
CA PRO A 81 4.65 -4.58 -6.38
C PRO A 81 5.51 -3.36 -6.06
N VAL A 82 6.61 -3.20 -6.79
CA VAL A 82 7.61 -2.14 -6.61
C VAL A 82 7.73 -1.42 -7.94
N ASP A 83 7.46 -0.12 -7.95
CA ASP A 83 7.59 0.69 -9.16
C ASP A 83 9.04 1.15 -9.40
N LYS A 84 9.25 1.84 -10.52
CA LYS A 84 10.58 2.36 -10.88
C LYS A 84 11.09 3.50 -9.99
N TYR A 85 10.20 4.13 -9.22
CA TYR A 85 10.55 5.19 -8.26
C TYR A 85 10.93 4.61 -6.89
N GLY A 86 10.79 3.29 -6.74
CA GLY A 86 11.03 2.61 -5.49
C GLY A 86 9.86 2.74 -4.52
N ASN A 87 8.64 3.05 -4.96
CA ASN A 87 7.44 2.91 -4.14
C ASN A 87 7.03 1.42 -4.07
N LEU A 88 6.65 0.97 -2.88
CA LEU A 88 6.08 -0.36 -2.63
C LEU A 88 4.57 -0.25 -2.45
N TYR A 89 3.83 -1.17 -3.07
CA TYR A 89 2.37 -1.25 -2.97
C TYR A 89 1.95 -2.51 -2.22
N LEU A 90 1.03 -2.37 -1.28
CA LEU A 90 0.47 -3.50 -0.53
C LEU A 90 -1.05 -3.44 -0.56
N SER A 91 -1.67 -4.58 -0.84
CA SER A 91 -3.11 -4.78 -0.71
C SER A 91 -3.48 -4.79 0.76
N SER A 92 -4.60 -4.17 1.07
CA SER A 92 -5.26 -4.22 2.37
C SER A 92 -6.76 -4.43 2.20
N GLY A 93 -7.48 -4.59 3.31
CA GLY A 93 -8.94 -4.66 3.27
C GLY A 93 -9.62 -3.41 2.70
N GLU A 94 -8.94 -2.26 2.70
CA GLU A 94 -9.47 -0.96 2.27
C GLU A 94 -8.98 -0.53 0.87
N GLY A 95 -8.11 -1.32 0.23
CA GLY A 95 -7.53 -0.98 -1.07
C GLY A 95 -6.03 -1.18 -1.12
N VAL A 96 -5.31 -0.16 -1.60
CA VAL A 96 -3.87 -0.15 -1.84
C VAL A 96 -3.17 0.82 -0.89
N THR A 97 -2.23 0.32 -0.10
CA THR A 97 -1.28 1.12 0.68
C THR A 97 -0.03 1.38 -0.15
N VAL A 98 0.48 2.60 -0.08
CA VAL A 98 1.69 3.04 -0.78
C VAL A 98 2.78 3.34 0.25
N ILE A 99 3.91 2.67 0.16
CA ILE A 99 5.09 2.92 0.97
C ILE A 99 6.14 3.57 0.06
N SER A 100 6.41 4.85 0.27
CA SER A 100 7.27 5.67 -0.59
C SER A 100 8.62 5.98 0.06
N PRO A 101 9.66 6.18 -0.75
CA PRO A 101 10.93 6.73 -0.28
C PRO A 101 10.76 8.10 0.37
N THR A 102 11.51 8.38 1.44
CA THR A 102 11.60 9.68 2.11
C THR A 102 13.03 9.97 2.53
N ASP A 103 13.32 11.19 2.96
CA ASP A 103 14.64 11.56 3.49
C ASP A 103 15.03 10.73 4.73
N GLU A 104 14.11 10.02 5.37
CA GLU A 104 14.35 9.17 6.55
C GLU A 104 14.28 7.66 6.22
N GLY A 105 14.12 7.30 4.94
CA GLY A 105 14.01 5.91 4.48
C GLY A 105 12.70 5.66 3.76
N TYR A 106 11.78 4.95 4.40
CA TYR A 106 10.48 4.62 3.80
C TYR A 106 9.34 4.97 4.75
N SER A 107 8.24 5.50 4.20
CA SER A 107 7.04 5.93 4.93
C SER A 107 5.79 5.53 4.16
N SER A 108 4.69 5.23 4.86
CA SER A 108 3.38 5.06 4.20
C SER A 108 2.79 6.38 3.70
N ASN A 109 3.36 7.53 4.06
CA ASN A 109 2.75 8.85 3.88
C ASN A 109 1.30 8.94 4.40
N GLY A 110 1.00 8.20 5.47
CA GLY A 110 -0.35 8.13 6.07
C GLY A 110 -1.31 7.21 5.32
N THR A 111 -0.86 6.50 4.28
CA THR A 111 -1.72 5.59 3.49
C THR A 111 -1.82 4.19 4.08
N ILE A 112 -1.18 3.92 5.22
CA ILE A 112 -1.43 2.67 5.93
C ILE A 112 -2.92 2.64 6.30
N PRO A 113 -3.67 1.57 5.94
CA PRO A 113 -5.12 1.56 5.98
C PRO A 113 -5.59 1.79 7.41
N GLU A 114 -6.65 2.58 7.62
CA GLU A 114 -7.22 3.02 8.91
C GLU A 114 -6.38 4.06 9.72
N ALA A 115 -5.19 4.51 9.27
CA ALA A 115 -4.36 5.49 10.00
C ALA A 115 -4.45 6.96 9.49
N ASN A 116 -5.62 7.39 9.03
CA ASN A 116 -5.89 8.72 8.43
C ASN A 116 -5.49 8.82 6.96
N VAL A 117 -6.47 8.76 6.05
CA VAL A 117 -6.25 9.16 4.66
C VAL A 117 -6.01 10.68 4.63
N ILE A 118 -4.74 11.08 4.60
CA ILE A 118 -4.36 12.47 4.39
C ILE A 118 -4.42 12.74 2.88
N THR A 119 -5.17 13.76 2.48
CA THR A 119 -5.09 14.32 1.13
C THR A 119 -3.64 14.68 0.81
N PRO A 120 -3.10 14.33 -0.37
CA PRO A 120 -3.83 14.03 -1.61
C PRO A 120 -4.06 12.54 -1.92
N TYR A 121 -3.80 11.62 -0.98
CA TYR A 121 -3.93 10.20 -1.28
C TYR A 121 -5.38 9.76 -1.41
N PRO A 122 -5.69 8.87 -2.36
CA PRO A 122 -7.05 8.44 -2.60
C PRO A 122 -7.66 7.59 -1.50
N THR A 123 -8.94 7.82 -1.20
CA THR A 123 -9.63 7.32 0.00
C THR A 123 -10.24 5.92 -0.10
N ASN A 124 -10.22 5.26 -1.25
CA ASN A 124 -10.71 3.88 -1.43
C ASN A 124 -10.17 3.28 -2.75
N PRO A 125 -8.89 2.90 -2.82
CA PRO A 125 -8.30 2.34 -4.02
C PRO A 125 -8.98 1.02 -4.41
N ALA A 126 -9.41 0.93 -5.66
CA ALA A 126 -9.95 -0.28 -6.28
C ALA A 126 -8.85 -1.17 -6.87
N GLY A 127 -7.62 -0.68 -7.01
CA GLY A 127 -6.57 -1.49 -7.63
C GLY A 127 -5.28 -0.75 -7.91
N LEU A 128 -4.36 -1.50 -8.50
CA LEU A 128 -3.02 -1.09 -8.87
C LEU A 128 -2.70 -1.60 -10.29
N THR A 129 -2.10 -0.75 -11.10
CA THR A 129 -1.38 -1.15 -12.31
C THR A 129 0.07 -0.70 -12.19
N ILE A 130 1.02 -1.58 -12.53
CA ILE A 130 2.42 -1.23 -12.78
C ILE A 130 2.74 -1.71 -14.19
N ASP A 131 2.93 -0.77 -15.11
CA ASP A 131 3.18 -1.11 -16.51
C ASP A 131 4.59 -1.69 -16.73
N ALA A 132 4.88 -2.13 -17.96
CA ALA A 132 6.17 -2.71 -18.30
C ALA A 132 7.36 -1.74 -18.15
N SER A 133 7.11 -0.43 -18.11
CA SER A 133 8.13 0.58 -17.84
C SER A 133 8.35 0.84 -16.35
N GLY A 134 7.52 0.23 -15.49
CA GLY A 134 7.51 0.42 -14.06
C GLY A 134 6.74 1.67 -13.62
N GLU A 135 5.86 2.23 -14.46
CA GLU A 135 5.00 3.35 -14.07
C GLU A 135 3.78 2.86 -13.29
N PRO A 136 3.51 3.40 -12.09
CA PRO A 136 2.37 3.02 -11.29
C PRO A 136 1.11 3.83 -11.66
N THR A 137 -0.04 3.18 -11.59
CA THR A 137 -1.36 3.82 -11.62
C THR A 137 -2.23 3.23 -10.52
N ILE A 138 -2.78 4.09 -9.66
CA ILE A 138 -3.78 3.70 -8.67
C ILE A 138 -5.17 3.88 -9.29
N LEU A 139 -5.97 2.84 -9.20
CA LEU A 139 -7.35 2.82 -9.67
C LEU A 139 -8.29 3.06 -8.49
N ILE A 140 -9.29 3.90 -8.65
CA ILE A 140 -10.29 4.20 -7.61
C ILE A 140 -11.68 4.12 -8.20
N LYS A 141 -12.60 3.44 -7.52
CA LYS A 141 -14.01 3.47 -7.88
C LYS A 141 -14.60 4.84 -7.57
N ASP A 142 -15.12 5.49 -8.60
CA ASP A 142 -15.79 6.77 -8.45
C ASP A 142 -17.17 6.55 -7.81
N VAL A 143 -17.52 7.46 -6.90
CA VAL A 143 -18.77 7.41 -6.13
C VAL A 143 -19.58 8.67 -6.38
N ALA A 144 -20.89 8.51 -6.56
CA ALA A 144 -21.82 9.61 -6.62
C ALA A 144 -21.92 10.32 -5.25
N PRO A 145 -22.38 11.59 -5.21
CA PRO A 145 -22.77 12.23 -3.96
C PRO A 145 -23.74 11.32 -3.17
N GLY A 146 -23.34 10.92 -1.97
CA GLY A 146 -24.05 9.93 -1.15
C GLY A 146 -23.43 8.52 -1.11
N GLY A 147 -22.28 8.29 -1.78
CA GLY A 147 -21.44 7.10 -1.60
C GLY A 147 -21.79 5.90 -2.48
N ALA A 148 -22.79 6.00 -3.35
CA ALA A 148 -23.13 4.94 -4.30
C ALA A 148 -22.08 4.87 -5.44
N PRO A 149 -21.53 3.69 -5.78
CA PRO A 149 -20.65 3.55 -6.94
C PRO A 149 -21.36 3.98 -8.23
N ASN A 150 -20.69 4.79 -9.05
CA ASN A 150 -21.25 5.25 -10.32
C ASN A 150 -20.76 4.43 -11.53
N GLY A 151 -19.95 3.40 -11.29
CA GLY A 151 -19.38 2.50 -12.30
C GLY A 151 -18.14 3.04 -13.03
N LYS A 152 -17.70 4.28 -12.75
CA LYS A 152 -16.47 4.83 -13.30
C LYS A 152 -15.28 4.48 -12.41
N THR A 153 -14.11 4.35 -13.04
CA THR A 153 -12.83 4.23 -12.35
C THR A 153 -12.00 5.47 -12.65
N LEU A 154 -11.51 6.12 -11.61
CA LEU A 154 -10.56 7.22 -11.72
C LEU A 154 -9.14 6.66 -11.71
N GLU A 155 -8.29 7.18 -12.58
CA GLU A 155 -6.87 6.82 -12.66
C GLU A 155 -6.02 7.89 -11.99
N TYR A 156 -5.17 7.48 -11.05
CA TYR A 156 -4.23 8.36 -10.37
C TYR A 156 -2.82 7.94 -10.75
N ILE A 157 -2.05 8.89 -11.28
CA ILE A 157 -0.68 8.67 -11.75
C ILE A 157 0.32 9.33 -10.81
N TRP A 158 1.53 8.77 -10.73
CA TRP A 158 2.62 9.35 -9.96
C TRP A 158 3.22 10.55 -10.69
N ASN A 159 3.33 11.70 -10.01
CA ASN A 159 3.92 12.92 -10.59
C ASN A 159 5.39 13.15 -10.18
N GLY A 160 6.02 12.18 -9.52
CA GLY A 160 7.35 12.29 -8.93
C GLY A 160 7.35 12.54 -7.41
N SER A 161 6.20 12.86 -6.82
CA SER A 161 6.06 13.09 -5.37
C SER A 161 4.79 12.52 -4.76
N THR A 162 3.69 12.57 -5.51
CA THR A 162 2.38 12.11 -5.07
C THR A 162 1.57 11.59 -6.25
N PHE A 163 0.53 10.84 -5.92
CA PHE A 163 -0.52 10.50 -6.87
C PHE A 163 -1.42 11.70 -7.15
N VAL A 164 -1.70 11.93 -8.43
CA VAL A 164 -2.63 12.96 -8.92
C VAL A 164 -3.60 12.36 -9.92
N LEU A 165 -4.83 12.88 -9.94
CA LEU A 165 -5.83 12.46 -10.92
C LEU A 165 -5.33 12.71 -12.35
N LYS A 166 -5.33 11.67 -13.18
CA LYS A 166 -5.06 11.76 -14.60
C LYS A 166 -6.20 12.53 -15.28
N LYS A 167 -5.85 13.67 -15.87
CA LYS A 167 -6.79 14.54 -16.61
C LYS A 167 -7.09 13.99 -17.99
#